data_AF-A0A4Y2LX35-F1
#
_entry.id   AF-A0A4Y2LX35-F1
#
_cell.length_a   1.000
_cell.length_b   1.000
_cell.length_c   1.000
_cell.angle_alpha   90.00
_cell.angle_beta   90.00
_cell.angle_gamma   90.00
#
_symmetry.space_group_name_H-M   'P 1'
#
loop_
_entity.id
_entity.type
_entity.pdbx_description
1 polymer ?
#
loop_
_entity_poly.entity_id
_entity_poly.type
_entity_poly.pdbx_seq_one_letter_code
_entity_poly.pdbx_strand_id
1 'polypeptide(L)'
;MRKGTKSSLYTSFSPITEDVKPEGSQYVVVDGGHLLHKIVWRQQTTFGAIADRYVQYLNNKYGQDIAVNFDGFPDDDKKSTKNCERLRRAAHFSPDVMFHEETVLQYTKEKLLANECNKKRFIELLKKALQKANICVQQAVEDADLTIVNSAISVAPQYDYRVVGEDIDLLVLLTALASTHSNVFFQKCGRGKTPDSYYSTTSFNHKFSNELLFIYAISGCDITSALFGKGKNKFISLFLKHEELLNRAATFLNPQAKTEQVTEAGGNVLVALYGGDPATQNLDELRYHSFVKAAAKTKFNLARLPPTTDAAQLHAMRSYHQVQTWLGNEKDPLKWGWMHTPSGLFPKKSEKDLAPESLLQCISCTCK
;
A
#
# COMPACT_ATOMS: atom_id res chain seq x y z
N MET A 1 -12.22 -0.21 -6.14
CA MET A 1 -12.02 0.25 -4.75
C MET A 1 -11.68 1.74 -4.76
N ARG A 2 -12.01 2.49 -3.70
CA ARG A 2 -11.71 3.94 -3.62
C ARG A 2 -10.27 4.15 -3.13
N LYS A 3 -9.53 5.07 -3.76
CA LYS A 3 -8.18 5.45 -3.35
C LYS A 3 -8.21 6.55 -2.29
N GLY A 4 -7.34 6.43 -1.28
CA GLY A 4 -7.04 7.48 -0.31
C GLY A 4 -5.66 8.10 -0.57
N THR A 5 -5.37 9.23 0.08
CA THR A 5 -4.04 9.86 0.04
C THR A 5 -3.12 9.18 1.06
N LYS A 6 -2.46 8.09 0.68
CA LYS A 6 -1.56 7.32 1.55
C LYS A 6 -0.45 8.19 2.16
N SER A 7 0.15 9.05 1.35
CA SER A 7 1.25 9.94 1.73
C SER A 7 0.92 10.93 2.84
N SER A 8 -0.36 11.16 3.16
CA SER A 8 -0.71 12.02 4.30
C SER A 8 -0.17 11.46 5.62
N LEU A 9 0.05 10.15 5.69
CA LEU A 9 0.52 9.49 6.90
C LEU A 9 1.98 9.83 7.24
N TYR A 10 2.79 10.34 6.29
CA TYR A 10 4.14 10.83 6.59
C TYR A 10 4.15 11.89 7.71
N THR A 11 3.06 12.63 7.92
CA THR A 11 2.97 13.62 9.03
C THR A 11 2.97 12.98 10.42
N SER A 12 2.70 11.68 10.52
CA SER A 12 2.80 10.90 11.76
C SER A 12 4.19 10.31 11.99
N PHE A 13 5.15 10.60 11.12
CA PHE A 13 6.54 10.17 11.25
C PHE A 13 7.46 11.37 11.37
N SER A 14 8.36 11.35 12.34
CA SER A 14 9.43 12.33 12.43
C SER A 14 10.67 11.82 11.69
N PRO A 15 11.18 12.56 10.70
CA PRO A 15 12.45 12.22 10.09
C PRO A 15 13.56 12.37 11.14
N ILE A 16 14.61 11.57 10.99
CA ILE A 16 15.80 11.67 11.82
C ILE A 16 16.49 13.00 11.48
N THR A 17 16.77 13.81 12.50
CA THR A 17 17.34 15.16 12.35
C THR A 17 18.86 15.19 12.32
N GLU A 18 19.49 14.21 12.96
CA GLU A 18 20.93 14.01 12.89
C GLU A 18 21.25 13.22 11.64
N ASP A 19 22.36 13.58 10.98
CA ASP A 19 22.99 12.77 9.94
C ASP A 19 23.41 11.45 10.59
N VAL A 20 22.47 10.54 10.82
CA VAL A 20 22.78 9.12 11.00
C VAL A 20 23.20 8.67 9.62
N LYS A 21 24.44 9.03 9.26
CA LYS A 21 25.23 8.27 8.32
C LYS A 21 25.60 7.03 9.13
N PRO A 22 25.02 5.86 8.82
CA PRO A 22 25.43 4.64 9.50
C PRO A 22 26.96 4.54 9.37
N GLU A 23 27.64 4.50 10.51
CA GLU A 23 29.10 4.64 10.60
C GLU A 23 29.83 3.38 10.09
N GLY A 24 29.09 2.29 9.82
CA GLY A 24 29.60 1.01 9.33
C GLY A 24 29.24 0.66 7.87
N SER A 25 29.59 -0.57 7.48
CA SER A 25 29.24 -1.19 6.20
C SER A 25 27.71 -1.25 6.04
N GLN A 26 27.18 -0.56 5.04
CA GLN A 26 25.75 -0.50 4.79
C GLN A 26 25.36 -1.42 3.66
N TYR A 27 24.32 -2.22 3.91
CA TYR A 27 23.64 -2.95 2.85
C TYR A 27 22.44 -2.14 2.37
N VAL A 28 22.46 -1.72 1.10
CA VAL A 28 21.43 -0.82 0.54
C VAL A 28 20.49 -1.61 -0.35
N VAL A 29 19.20 -1.59 -0.03
CA VAL A 29 18.17 -2.22 -0.86
C VAL A 29 17.26 -1.17 -1.46
N VAL A 30 17.23 -1.15 -2.78
CA VAL A 30 16.47 -0.18 -3.56
C VAL A 30 15.20 -0.84 -4.07
N ASP A 31 14.05 -0.21 -3.79
CA ASP A 31 12.80 -0.55 -4.45
C ASP A 31 12.95 -0.35 -5.97
N GLY A 32 12.81 -1.45 -6.71
CA GLY A 32 12.93 -1.48 -8.17
C GLY A 32 11.83 -0.67 -8.86
N GLY A 33 10.62 -0.64 -8.30
CA GLY A 33 9.52 0.21 -8.77
C GLY A 33 9.89 1.68 -8.67
N HIS A 34 10.42 2.11 -7.53
CA HIS A 34 10.98 3.44 -7.33
C HIS A 34 12.15 3.74 -8.29
N LEU A 35 13.10 2.81 -8.40
CA LEU A 35 14.29 2.95 -9.24
C LEU A 35 13.91 3.24 -10.69
N LEU A 36 12.95 2.52 -11.27
CA LEU A 36 12.49 2.69 -12.66
C LEU A 36 12.14 4.15 -12.99
N HIS A 37 11.66 4.93 -12.02
CA HIS A 37 11.29 6.32 -12.23
C HIS A 37 12.42 7.31 -11.97
N LYS A 38 13.55 6.91 -11.37
CA LYS A 38 14.66 7.81 -11.02
C LYS A 38 15.49 8.29 -12.20
N ILE A 39 15.70 7.44 -13.20
CA ILE A 39 16.56 7.79 -14.34
C ILE A 39 15.72 8.43 -15.44
N VAL A 40 16.20 9.56 -15.96
CA VAL A 40 15.65 10.21 -17.15
C VAL A 40 16.17 9.50 -18.39
N TRP A 41 15.25 8.95 -19.18
CA TRP A 41 15.58 8.32 -20.46
C TRP A 41 15.75 9.40 -21.52
N ARG A 42 16.93 9.42 -22.17
CA ARG A 42 17.18 10.35 -23.27
C ARG A 42 16.61 9.75 -24.56
N GLN A 43 16.09 10.58 -25.46
CA GLN A 43 15.72 10.10 -26.78
C GLN A 43 16.97 9.74 -27.58
N GLN A 44 16.82 8.87 -28.57
CA GLN A 44 17.92 8.39 -29.44
C GLN A 44 19.01 7.59 -28.70
N THR A 45 18.75 7.09 -27.49
CA THR A 45 19.64 6.14 -26.80
C THR A 45 19.09 4.72 -26.88
N THR A 46 19.98 3.73 -26.90
CA THR A 46 19.59 2.32 -26.89
C THR A 46 19.11 1.88 -25.50
N PHE A 47 18.36 0.78 -25.43
CA PHE A 47 17.91 0.21 -24.16
C PHE A 47 19.07 -0.26 -23.27
N GLY A 48 20.14 -0.80 -23.86
CA GLY A 48 21.37 -1.18 -23.15
C GLY A 48 22.03 0.03 -22.50
N ALA A 49 22.21 1.13 -23.27
CA ALA A 49 22.75 2.37 -22.72
C ALA A 49 21.86 2.98 -21.64
N ILE A 50 20.54 2.80 -21.72
CA ILE A 50 19.61 3.19 -20.65
C ILE A 50 19.89 2.35 -19.40
N ALA A 51 19.97 1.02 -19.52
CA ALA A 51 20.24 0.13 -18.39
C ALA A 51 21.61 0.41 -17.73
N ASP A 52 22.64 0.68 -18.52
CA ASP A 52 23.96 1.09 -18.01
C ASP A 52 23.89 2.35 -17.14
N ARG A 53 22.99 3.30 -17.47
CA ARG A 53 22.79 4.50 -16.65
C ARG A 53 22.14 4.19 -15.30
N TYR A 54 21.32 3.14 -15.20
CA TYR A 54 20.82 2.68 -13.90
C TYR A 54 21.94 2.08 -13.06
N VAL A 55 22.78 1.23 -13.65
CA VAL A 55 23.98 0.66 -12.99
C VAL A 55 24.90 1.77 -12.48
N GLN A 56 25.24 2.73 -13.35
CA GLN A 56 26.08 3.88 -13.00
C GLN A 56 25.46 4.70 -11.85
N TYR A 57 24.16 4.96 -11.91
CA TYR A 57 23.47 5.69 -10.84
C TYR A 57 23.59 4.98 -9.49
N LEU A 58 23.34 3.66 -9.45
CA LEU A 58 23.38 2.88 -8.22
C LEU A 58 24.80 2.88 -7.63
N ASN A 59 25.81 2.54 -8.44
CA ASN A 59 27.21 2.50 -8.00
C ASN A 59 27.69 3.88 -7.52
N ASN A 60 27.37 4.95 -8.26
CA ASN A 60 27.81 6.30 -7.89
C ASN A 60 27.11 6.82 -6.63
N LYS A 61 25.86 6.43 -6.39
CA LYS A 61 25.07 6.97 -5.28
C LYS A 61 25.22 6.16 -3.99
N TYR A 62 25.30 4.84 -4.09
CA TYR A 62 25.25 3.95 -2.93
C TYR A 62 26.54 3.14 -2.70
N GLY A 63 27.47 3.12 -3.66
CA GLY A 63 28.76 2.44 -3.50
C GLY A 63 28.68 0.93 -3.77
N GLN A 64 29.19 0.14 -2.84
CA GLN A 64 29.17 -1.33 -2.89
C GLN A 64 28.03 -1.90 -2.02
N ASP A 65 27.76 -3.20 -2.08
CA ASP A 65 26.74 -3.89 -1.28
C ASP A 65 25.29 -3.40 -1.51
N ILE A 66 24.90 -3.41 -2.78
CA ILE A 66 23.58 -2.97 -3.24
C ILE A 66 22.74 -4.18 -3.66
N ALA A 67 21.47 -4.19 -3.26
CA ALA A 67 20.44 -5.01 -3.89
C ALA A 67 19.31 -4.17 -4.50
N VAL A 68 18.73 -4.67 -5.59
CA VAL A 68 17.54 -4.09 -6.20
C VAL A 68 16.43 -5.13 -6.20
N ASN A 69 15.26 -4.77 -5.66
CA ASN A 69 14.13 -5.67 -5.53
C ASN A 69 12.98 -5.21 -6.42
N PHE A 70 12.66 -5.98 -7.46
CA PHE A 70 11.57 -5.68 -8.38
C PHE A 70 10.27 -6.40 -8.00
N ASP A 71 9.14 -5.78 -8.35
CA ASP A 71 7.84 -6.43 -8.35
C ASP A 71 7.82 -7.64 -9.30
N GLY A 72 7.00 -8.60 -8.92
CA GLY A 72 6.68 -9.77 -9.69
C GLY A 72 5.51 -9.58 -10.63
N PHE A 73 5.46 -10.44 -11.64
CA PHE A 73 4.36 -10.48 -12.59
C PHE A 73 3.95 -11.94 -12.81
N PRO A 74 3.13 -12.51 -11.91
CA PRO A 74 2.76 -13.92 -11.99
C PRO A 74 1.96 -14.20 -13.27
N ASP A 75 2.16 -15.38 -13.84
CA ASP A 75 1.43 -15.81 -15.04
C ASP A 75 -0.06 -16.09 -14.75
N ASP A 76 -0.41 -16.46 -13.51
CA ASP A 76 -1.79 -16.65 -13.02
C ASP A 76 -2.23 -15.48 -12.13
N ASP A 77 -2.45 -14.32 -12.75
CA ASP A 77 -2.93 -13.12 -12.06
C ASP A 77 -4.33 -13.31 -11.43
N LYS A 78 -5.10 -14.32 -11.85
CA LYS A 78 -6.50 -14.53 -11.44
C LYS A 78 -6.68 -14.78 -9.95
N LYS A 79 -5.62 -15.16 -9.22
CA LYS A 79 -5.63 -15.36 -7.77
C LYS A 79 -5.18 -14.14 -6.97
N SER A 80 -4.66 -13.11 -7.62
CA SER A 80 -4.11 -11.93 -6.95
C SER A 80 -5.20 -11.02 -6.39
N THR A 81 -5.08 -10.65 -5.12
CA THR A 81 -5.91 -9.60 -4.50
C THR A 81 -5.59 -8.20 -5.08
N LYS A 82 -4.48 -8.04 -5.83
CA LYS A 82 -4.09 -6.77 -6.48
C LYS A 82 -4.79 -6.51 -7.81
N ASN A 83 -5.55 -7.45 -8.36
CA ASN A 83 -6.17 -7.30 -9.69
C ASN A 83 -7.00 -6.02 -9.84
N CYS A 84 -7.77 -5.66 -8.82
CA CYS A 84 -8.53 -4.42 -8.81
C CYS A 84 -7.66 -3.17 -8.98
N GLU A 85 -6.49 -3.14 -8.34
CA GLU A 85 -5.55 -2.02 -8.44
C GLU A 85 -4.78 -2.04 -9.76
N ARG A 86 -4.40 -3.23 -10.26
CA ARG A 86 -3.76 -3.43 -11.58
C ARG A 86 -4.66 -2.95 -12.72
N LEU A 87 -5.92 -3.43 -12.77
CA LEU A 87 -6.90 -3.03 -13.79
C LEU A 87 -7.18 -1.53 -13.76
N ARG A 88 -7.20 -0.91 -12.56
CA ARG A 88 -7.36 0.53 -12.42
C ARG A 88 -6.15 1.31 -12.97
N ARG A 89 -4.94 0.77 -12.85
CA ARG A 89 -3.70 1.36 -13.40
C ARG A 89 -3.57 1.15 -14.91
N ALA A 90 -4.19 0.11 -15.47
CA ALA A 90 -4.15 -0.24 -16.90
C ALA A 90 -4.92 0.72 -17.83
N ALA A 91 -5.09 1.98 -17.44
CA ALA A 91 -5.95 2.97 -18.11
C ALA A 91 -5.40 3.51 -19.46
N HIS A 92 -4.25 3.03 -19.94
CA HIS A 92 -3.60 3.56 -21.13
C HIS A 92 -3.25 2.44 -22.12
N PHE A 93 -3.85 2.50 -23.30
CA PHE A 93 -3.45 1.67 -24.45
C PHE A 93 -2.07 2.15 -24.91
N SER A 94 -1.04 1.40 -24.57
CA SER A 94 0.32 1.61 -25.06
C SER A 94 0.73 0.38 -25.87
N PRO A 95 1.33 0.55 -27.06
CA PRO A 95 1.67 -0.56 -27.93
C PRO A 95 2.62 -1.53 -27.23
N ASP A 96 2.45 -2.81 -27.51
CA ASP A 96 3.47 -3.80 -27.22
C ASP A 96 4.65 -3.56 -28.17
N VAL A 97 5.85 -3.31 -27.62
CA VAL A 97 7.06 -2.99 -28.36
C VAL A 97 8.13 -4.04 -28.08
N MET A 98 8.48 -4.84 -29.08
CA MET A 98 9.62 -5.75 -28.97
C MET A 98 10.94 -4.96 -29.09
N PHE A 99 11.85 -5.14 -28.14
CA PHE A 99 13.15 -4.48 -28.11
C PHE A 99 14.22 -5.36 -27.46
N HIS A 100 15.48 -5.12 -27.83
CA HIS A 100 16.69 -5.68 -27.24
C HIS A 100 17.68 -4.55 -26.89
N GLU A 101 18.87 -4.90 -26.38
CA GLU A 101 19.85 -3.93 -25.87
C GLU A 101 20.25 -2.85 -26.89
N GLU A 102 20.33 -3.18 -28.18
CA GLU A 102 20.75 -2.26 -29.23
C GLU A 102 19.58 -1.45 -29.84
N THR A 103 18.34 -1.82 -29.52
CA THR A 103 17.16 -1.12 -30.03
C THR A 103 17.14 0.32 -29.51
N VAL A 104 16.97 1.29 -30.40
CA VAL A 104 16.88 2.72 -30.05
C VAL A 104 15.51 3.04 -29.48
N LEU A 105 15.48 3.79 -28.36
CA LEU A 105 14.24 4.23 -27.73
C LEU A 105 13.44 5.17 -28.65
N GLN A 106 12.28 4.70 -29.11
CA GLN A 106 11.33 5.47 -29.94
C GLN A 106 10.16 6.06 -29.15
N TYR A 107 9.93 5.58 -27.93
CA TYR A 107 8.78 5.96 -27.09
C TYR A 107 9.23 6.72 -25.85
N THR A 108 8.33 7.50 -25.24
CA THR A 108 8.62 8.08 -23.92
C THR A 108 8.64 6.98 -22.87
N LYS A 109 9.42 7.19 -21.79
CA LYS A 109 9.51 6.26 -20.66
C LYS A 109 8.12 5.94 -20.09
N GLU A 110 7.30 6.97 -19.92
CA GLU A 110 5.96 6.87 -19.34
C GLU A 110 5.04 6.00 -20.21
N LYS A 111 5.09 6.17 -21.54
CA LYS A 111 4.32 5.35 -22.47
C LYS A 111 4.81 3.90 -22.45
N LEU A 112 6.13 3.68 -22.47
CA LEU A 112 6.67 2.33 -22.51
C LEU A 112 6.34 1.55 -21.23
N LEU A 113 6.59 2.14 -20.06
CA LEU A 113 6.38 1.50 -18.74
C LEU A 113 4.89 1.36 -18.36
N ALA A 114 3.98 2.05 -19.05
CA ALA A 114 2.53 1.87 -18.85
C ALA A 114 2.01 0.52 -19.39
N ASN A 115 2.71 -0.08 -20.37
CA ASN A 115 2.40 -1.42 -20.86
C ASN A 115 3.13 -2.46 -19.99
N GLU A 116 2.39 -3.41 -19.41
CA GLU A 116 2.94 -4.40 -18.49
C GLU A 116 3.98 -5.31 -19.17
N CYS A 117 3.72 -5.77 -20.40
CA CYS A 117 4.64 -6.63 -21.14
C CYS A 117 5.96 -5.91 -21.46
N ASN A 118 5.89 -4.63 -21.86
CA ASN A 118 7.08 -3.80 -22.07
C ASN A 118 7.84 -3.58 -20.75
N LYS A 119 7.12 -3.31 -19.65
CA LYS A 119 7.73 -3.15 -18.33
C LYS A 119 8.44 -4.42 -17.88
N LYS A 120 7.83 -5.60 -18.05
CA LYS A 120 8.45 -6.91 -17.78
C LYS A 120 9.75 -7.08 -18.58
N ARG A 121 9.70 -6.83 -19.90
CA ARG A 121 10.89 -6.93 -20.78
C ARG A 121 12.01 -5.97 -20.36
N PHE A 122 11.67 -4.73 -20.03
CA PHE A 122 12.67 -3.77 -19.57
C PHE A 122 13.28 -4.17 -18.23
N ILE A 123 12.48 -4.64 -17.27
CA ILE A 123 12.97 -5.14 -15.99
C ILE A 123 13.93 -6.32 -16.22
N GLU A 124 13.60 -7.26 -17.11
CA GLU A 124 14.48 -8.39 -17.41
C GLU A 124 15.81 -7.97 -18.02
N LEU A 125 15.80 -7.01 -18.93
CA LEU A 125 17.03 -6.41 -19.47
C LEU A 125 17.85 -5.72 -18.37
N LEU A 126 17.19 -4.93 -17.52
CA LEU A 126 17.84 -4.21 -16.43
C LEU A 126 18.43 -5.18 -15.38
N LYS A 127 17.72 -6.26 -15.03
CA LYS A 127 18.22 -7.31 -14.13
C LYS A 127 19.55 -7.87 -14.63
N LYS A 128 19.64 -8.22 -15.92
CA LYS A 128 20.88 -8.73 -16.53
C LYS A 128 22.03 -7.72 -16.45
N ALA A 129 21.75 -6.45 -16.75
CA ALA A 129 22.75 -5.39 -16.67
C ALA A 129 23.27 -5.18 -15.23
N LEU A 130 22.36 -5.17 -14.24
CA LEU A 130 22.70 -5.07 -12.82
C LEU A 130 23.56 -6.25 -12.35
N GLN A 131 23.15 -7.47 -12.69
CA GLN A 131 23.90 -8.70 -12.34
C GLN A 131 25.29 -8.73 -12.97
N LYS A 132 25.43 -8.30 -14.24
CA LYS A 132 26.73 -8.17 -14.91
C LYS A 132 27.66 -7.18 -14.20
N ALA A 133 27.10 -6.20 -13.50
CA ALA A 133 27.81 -5.23 -12.68
C ALA A 133 27.99 -5.67 -11.21
N ASN A 134 27.73 -6.95 -10.89
CA ASN A 134 27.80 -7.51 -9.54
C ASN A 134 26.84 -6.86 -8.51
N ILE A 135 25.74 -6.26 -8.98
CA ILE A 135 24.67 -5.77 -8.10
C ILE A 135 23.68 -6.92 -7.87
N CYS A 136 23.31 -7.16 -6.60
CA CYS A 136 22.34 -8.19 -6.26
C CYS A 136 20.95 -7.79 -6.80
N VAL A 137 20.21 -8.74 -7.37
CA VAL A 137 18.86 -8.46 -7.87
C VAL A 137 17.91 -9.57 -7.44
N GLN A 138 16.80 -9.15 -6.84
CA GLN A 138 15.69 -10.02 -6.46
C GLN A 138 14.43 -9.58 -7.20
N GLN A 139 13.55 -10.54 -7.46
CA GLN A 139 12.23 -10.27 -7.99
C GLN A 139 11.20 -11.01 -7.15
N ALA A 140 10.22 -10.29 -6.64
CA ALA A 140 9.12 -10.87 -5.87
C ALA A 140 8.21 -11.70 -6.78
N VAL A 141 7.33 -12.50 -6.17
CA VAL A 141 6.27 -13.22 -6.91
C VAL A 141 5.19 -12.25 -7.37
N GLU A 142 4.81 -11.30 -6.51
CA GLU A 142 3.87 -10.22 -6.83
C GLU A 142 4.41 -8.86 -6.40
N ASP A 143 4.42 -8.60 -5.10
CA ASP A 143 4.76 -7.30 -4.54
C ASP A 143 6.11 -7.35 -3.84
N ALA A 144 6.99 -6.40 -4.16
CA ALA A 144 8.31 -6.37 -3.55
C ALA A 144 8.30 -5.86 -2.10
N ASP A 145 7.30 -5.10 -1.68
CA ASP A 145 7.30 -4.38 -0.39
C ASP A 145 7.62 -5.27 0.81
N LEU A 146 6.86 -6.35 1.00
CA LEU A 146 7.08 -7.28 2.13
C LEU A 146 8.42 -8.03 1.98
N THR A 147 8.82 -8.36 0.75
CA THR A 147 10.10 -9.03 0.48
C THR A 147 11.28 -8.14 0.87
N ILE A 148 11.22 -6.84 0.52
CA ILE A 148 12.25 -5.85 0.86
C ILE A 148 12.41 -5.73 2.39
N VAL A 149 11.29 -5.69 3.12
CA VAL A 149 11.27 -5.56 4.58
C VAL A 149 11.76 -6.83 5.26
N ASN A 150 11.34 -8.01 4.81
CA ASN A 150 11.80 -9.27 5.38
C ASN A 150 13.29 -9.51 5.12
N SER A 151 13.80 -9.13 3.92
CA SER A 151 15.23 -9.13 3.64
C SER A 151 15.98 -8.24 4.63
N ALA A 152 15.46 -7.03 4.92
CA ALA A 152 16.04 -6.12 5.91
C ALA A 152 16.18 -6.78 7.28
N ILE A 153 15.10 -7.37 7.78
CA ILE A 153 15.05 -8.02 9.09
C ILE A 153 16.03 -9.18 9.15
N SER A 154 16.14 -9.97 8.09
CA SER A 154 17.00 -11.16 8.06
C SER A 154 18.50 -10.84 8.15
N VAL A 155 18.93 -9.69 7.62
CA VAL A 155 20.35 -9.29 7.58
C VAL A 155 20.70 -8.22 8.63
N ALA A 156 19.70 -7.61 9.28
CA ALA A 156 19.89 -6.62 10.33
C ALA A 156 20.85 -7.05 11.46
N PRO A 157 20.97 -8.33 11.87
CA PRO A 157 21.98 -8.71 12.87
C PRO A 157 23.44 -8.51 12.44
N GLN A 158 23.71 -8.38 11.14
CA GLN A 158 25.07 -8.36 10.56
C GLN A 158 25.45 -7.02 9.95
N TYR A 159 24.47 -6.24 9.51
CA TYR A 159 24.70 -5.00 8.74
C TYR A 159 23.74 -3.91 9.15
N ASP A 160 24.19 -2.66 9.03
CA ASP A 160 23.26 -1.53 8.94
C ASP A 160 22.54 -1.62 7.61
N TYR A 161 21.20 -1.62 7.65
CA TYR A 161 20.39 -1.88 6.46
C TYR A 161 19.58 -0.66 6.08
N ARG A 162 19.63 -0.30 4.80
CA ARG A 162 18.93 0.87 4.27
C ARG A 162 17.97 0.49 3.16
N VAL A 163 16.68 0.70 3.38
CA VAL A 163 15.64 0.62 2.35
C VAL A 163 15.49 1.97 1.66
N VAL A 164 15.63 2.01 0.34
CA VAL A 164 15.45 3.22 -0.45
C VAL A 164 14.16 3.12 -1.26
N GLY A 165 13.26 4.09 -1.06
CA GLY A 165 11.98 4.13 -1.77
C GLY A 165 11.27 5.48 -1.66
N GLU A 166 10.07 5.56 -2.22
CA GLU A 166 9.16 6.71 -2.04
C GLU A 166 7.83 6.31 -1.40
N ASP A 167 7.43 5.04 -1.48
CA ASP A 167 6.14 4.61 -0.96
C ASP A 167 6.16 4.55 0.58
N ILE A 168 5.09 5.07 1.17
CA ILE A 168 4.84 5.00 2.61
C ILE A 168 4.51 3.57 3.04
N ASP A 169 4.07 2.71 2.11
CA ASP A 169 3.86 1.28 2.35
C ASP A 169 5.11 0.63 2.98
N LEU A 170 6.30 0.90 2.43
CA LEU A 170 7.58 0.42 2.95
C LEU A 170 7.87 0.92 4.37
N LEU A 171 7.70 2.22 4.63
CA LEU A 171 7.96 2.80 5.95
C LEU A 171 7.01 2.22 7.01
N VAL A 172 5.72 2.06 6.68
CA VAL A 172 4.73 1.45 7.59
C VAL A 172 5.10 0.01 7.92
N LEU A 173 5.49 -0.78 6.92
CA LEU A 173 5.90 -2.16 7.12
C LEU A 173 7.18 -2.27 7.94
N LEU A 174 8.19 -1.43 7.67
CA LEU A 174 9.44 -1.39 8.45
C LEU A 174 9.18 -1.05 9.92
N THR A 175 8.40 0.01 10.17
CA THR A 175 8.04 0.41 11.53
C THR A 175 7.31 -0.68 12.29
N ALA A 176 6.40 -1.41 11.64
CA ALA A 176 5.61 -2.44 12.30
C ALA A 176 6.37 -3.77 12.49
N LEU A 177 7.15 -4.19 11.48
CA LEU A 177 7.77 -5.52 11.45
C LEU A 177 9.21 -5.53 11.96
N ALA A 178 9.93 -4.41 11.86
CA ALA A 178 11.33 -4.29 12.26
C ALA A 178 11.53 -3.41 13.50
N SER A 179 10.49 -3.19 14.31
CA SER A 179 10.52 -2.28 15.48
C SER A 179 11.61 -2.59 16.51
N THR A 180 12.08 -3.83 16.57
CA THR A 180 13.16 -4.29 17.46
C THR A 180 14.57 -4.03 16.91
N HIS A 181 14.68 -3.62 15.64
CA HIS A 181 15.96 -3.37 14.98
C HIS A 181 16.23 -1.87 14.88
N SER A 182 17.23 -1.38 15.62
CA SER A 182 17.63 0.04 15.63
C SER A 182 18.49 0.44 14.44
N ASN A 183 19.02 -0.52 13.70
CA ASN A 183 19.95 -0.34 12.58
C ASN A 183 19.30 -0.51 11.19
N VAL A 184 17.96 -0.46 11.14
CA VAL A 184 17.19 -0.50 9.90
C VAL A 184 16.61 0.88 9.63
N PHE A 185 16.89 1.42 8.44
CA PHE A 185 16.51 2.76 8.06
C PHE A 185 15.75 2.79 6.72
N PHE A 186 14.79 3.70 6.62
CA PHE A 186 14.11 4.04 5.37
C PHE A 186 14.62 5.39 4.86
N GLN A 187 15.21 5.40 3.66
CA GLN A 187 15.59 6.60 2.94
C GLN A 187 14.50 6.95 1.93
N LYS A 188 13.78 8.03 2.21
CA LYS A 188 12.89 8.68 1.26
C LYS A 188 13.68 9.64 0.40
N CYS A 189 13.82 9.33 -0.89
CA CYS A 189 14.52 10.25 -1.79
C CYS A 189 13.79 11.59 -1.92
N GLY A 190 14.55 12.68 -1.87
CA GLY A 190 14.12 14.01 -2.19
C GLY A 190 13.83 14.18 -3.68
N ARG A 191 13.19 15.30 -4.03
CA ARG A 191 12.92 15.70 -5.41
C ARG A 191 13.50 17.08 -5.67
N GLY A 192 14.19 17.25 -6.80
CA GLY A 192 14.81 18.52 -7.17
C GLY A 192 15.85 18.95 -6.14
N LYS A 193 15.62 20.09 -5.49
CA LYS A 193 16.52 20.66 -4.47
C LYS A 193 16.22 20.18 -3.05
N THR A 194 15.13 19.45 -2.84
CA THR A 194 14.79 18.91 -1.52
C THR A 194 15.74 17.76 -1.19
N PRO A 195 16.41 17.76 -0.02
CA PRO A 195 17.30 16.68 0.38
C PRO A 195 16.52 15.39 0.64
N ASP A 196 17.25 14.28 0.70
CA ASP A 196 16.70 13.00 1.14
C ASP A 196 16.28 13.09 2.62
N SER A 197 15.24 12.35 3.00
CA SER A 197 14.77 12.24 4.39
C SER A 197 14.95 10.81 4.87
N TYR A 198 15.35 10.65 6.13
CA TYR A 198 15.62 9.36 6.74
C TYR A 198 14.64 9.11 7.88
N TYR A 199 14.21 7.86 8.02
CA TYR A 199 13.33 7.41 9.07
C TYR A 199 13.87 6.12 9.66
N SER A 200 13.81 5.97 10.98
CA SER A 200 14.08 4.71 11.67
C SER A 200 12.79 3.92 11.83
N THR A 201 12.92 2.69 12.31
CA THR A 201 11.79 1.86 12.74
C THR A 201 11.00 2.51 13.90
N THR A 202 11.65 3.41 14.66
CA THR A 202 11.06 4.16 15.78
C THR A 202 10.59 5.58 15.42
N SER A 203 10.68 6.00 14.15
CA SER A 203 10.26 7.34 13.70
C SER A 203 8.75 7.61 13.82
N PHE A 204 7.93 6.61 14.15
CA PHE A 204 6.49 6.80 14.31
C PHE A 204 6.17 7.53 15.61
N ASN A 205 5.44 8.64 15.51
CA ASN A 205 5.24 9.59 16.62
C ASN A 205 4.22 9.13 17.67
N HIS A 206 3.71 7.90 17.57
CA HIS A 206 2.59 7.42 18.39
C HIS A 206 2.91 6.07 19.03
N LYS A 207 2.34 5.84 20.22
CA LYS A 207 2.66 4.67 21.06
C LYS A 207 2.11 3.34 20.53
N PHE A 208 1.24 3.38 19.53
CA PHE A 208 0.55 2.22 18.95
C PHE A 208 1.19 1.74 17.63
N SER A 209 2.52 1.67 17.58
CA SER A 209 3.24 1.18 16.39
C SER A 209 2.89 -0.27 16.05
N ASN A 210 2.57 -1.11 17.04
CA ASN A 210 2.16 -2.50 16.86
C ASN A 210 0.84 -2.61 16.07
N GLU A 211 -0.11 -1.73 16.34
CA GLU A 211 -1.42 -1.69 15.71
C GLU A 211 -1.40 -0.97 14.35
N LEU A 212 -0.25 -0.42 13.95
CA LEU A 212 -0.11 0.40 12.74
C LEU A 212 -0.53 -0.35 11.48
N LEU A 213 -0.20 -1.64 11.35
CA LEU A 213 -0.62 -2.46 10.20
C LEU A 213 -2.15 -2.48 10.06
N PHE A 214 -2.86 -2.68 11.18
CA PHE A 214 -4.32 -2.65 11.17
C PHE A 214 -4.85 -1.27 10.80
N ILE A 215 -4.37 -0.22 11.46
CA ILE A 215 -4.79 1.17 11.17
C ILE A 215 -4.56 1.51 9.69
N TYR A 216 -3.44 1.04 9.13
CA TYR A 216 -3.10 1.24 7.74
C TYR A 216 -4.03 0.49 6.78
N ALA A 217 -4.31 -0.79 7.06
CA ALA A 217 -5.19 -1.63 6.26
C ALA A 217 -6.66 -1.18 6.33
N ILE A 218 -7.18 -0.84 7.51
CA ILE A 218 -8.59 -0.46 7.69
C ILE A 218 -8.89 0.94 7.11
N SER A 219 -7.90 1.84 7.13
CA SER A 219 -8.02 3.17 6.51
C SER A 219 -7.92 3.15 4.98
N GLY A 220 -7.53 2.01 4.39
CA GLY A 220 -7.40 1.79 2.96
C GLY A 220 -5.94 1.72 2.50
N CYS A 221 -5.59 0.65 1.80
CA CYS A 221 -4.29 0.41 1.16
C CYS A 221 -4.50 -0.01 -0.31
N ASP A 222 -3.54 -0.66 -0.95
CA ASP A 222 -3.72 -1.14 -2.34
C ASP A 222 -4.78 -2.27 -2.43
N ILE A 223 -4.96 -3.02 -1.35
CA ILE A 223 -5.82 -4.20 -1.27
C ILE A 223 -7.19 -3.88 -0.63
N THR A 224 -7.29 -2.78 0.11
CA THR A 224 -8.50 -2.39 0.84
C THR A 224 -8.95 -0.98 0.46
N SER A 225 -10.26 -0.76 0.38
CA SER A 225 -10.80 0.54 -0.05
C SER A 225 -10.63 1.62 1.02
N ALA A 226 -10.32 2.85 0.61
CA ALA A 226 -10.46 4.00 1.48
C ALA A 226 -11.94 4.36 1.70
N LEU A 227 -12.26 4.87 2.89
CA LEU A 227 -13.58 5.41 3.21
C LEU A 227 -13.67 6.89 2.80
N PHE A 228 -14.79 7.28 2.19
CA PHE A 228 -14.91 8.63 1.63
C PHE A 228 -14.88 9.71 2.72
N GLY A 229 -13.98 10.69 2.56
CA GLY A 229 -13.82 11.77 3.54
C GLY A 229 -13.20 11.33 4.87
N LYS A 230 -12.70 10.09 4.97
CA LYS A 230 -12.01 9.52 6.13
C LYS A 230 -10.55 9.20 5.77
N GLY A 231 -9.70 10.22 5.78
CA GLY A 231 -8.26 10.07 5.49
C GLY A 231 -7.50 9.37 6.62
N LYS A 232 -6.27 8.93 6.35
CA LYS A 232 -5.43 8.18 7.31
C LYS A 232 -5.24 8.94 8.63
N ASN A 233 -5.02 10.24 8.57
CA ASN A 233 -4.81 11.07 9.77
C ASN A 233 -6.06 11.12 10.66
N LYS A 234 -7.28 10.92 10.12
CA LYS A 234 -8.48 10.79 10.96
C LYS A 234 -8.49 9.50 11.77
N PHE A 235 -7.94 8.42 11.24
CA PHE A 235 -7.75 7.20 12.02
C PHE A 235 -6.69 7.41 13.10
N ILE A 236 -5.56 8.05 12.78
CA ILE A 236 -4.56 8.40 13.80
C ILE A 236 -5.19 9.23 14.93
N SER A 237 -5.93 10.30 14.61
CA SER A 237 -6.64 11.09 15.62
C SER A 237 -7.69 10.29 16.39
N LEU A 238 -8.34 9.31 15.75
CA LEU A 238 -9.30 8.42 16.41
C LEU A 238 -8.61 7.58 17.49
N PHE A 239 -7.51 6.90 17.15
CA PHE A 239 -6.76 6.04 18.08
C PHE A 239 -6.04 6.82 19.17
N LEU A 240 -5.65 8.07 18.92
CA LEU A 240 -5.12 8.97 19.96
C LEU A 240 -6.19 9.40 20.96
N LYS A 241 -7.45 9.56 20.51
CA LYS A 241 -8.56 9.99 21.36
C LYS A 241 -9.19 8.82 22.13
N HIS A 242 -9.18 7.64 21.52
CA HIS A 242 -9.88 6.44 21.98
C HIS A 242 -8.91 5.26 22.08
N GLU A 243 -8.04 5.28 23.09
CA GLU A 243 -7.03 4.24 23.31
C GLU A 243 -7.68 2.85 23.54
N GLU A 244 -8.92 2.80 24.03
CA GLU A 244 -9.67 1.56 24.20
C GLU A 244 -9.87 0.78 22.88
N LEU A 245 -9.83 1.47 21.74
CA LEU A 245 -9.92 0.85 20.41
C LEU A 245 -8.66 0.04 20.06
N LEU A 246 -7.52 0.25 20.74
CA LEU A 246 -6.31 -0.55 20.53
C LEU A 246 -6.56 -2.03 20.81
N ASN A 247 -7.43 -2.36 21.78
CA ASN A 247 -7.84 -3.74 22.02
C ASN A 247 -8.59 -4.36 20.82
N ARG A 248 -9.34 -3.54 20.06
CA ARG A 248 -9.98 -3.98 18.82
C ARG A 248 -8.95 -4.17 17.71
N ALA A 249 -7.98 -3.27 17.61
CA ALA A 249 -6.87 -3.41 16.66
C ALA A 249 -6.03 -4.68 16.91
N ALA A 250 -5.76 -5.02 18.18
CA ALA A 250 -5.01 -6.22 18.55
C ALA A 250 -5.67 -7.52 18.05
N THR A 251 -7.00 -7.55 17.88
CA THR A 251 -7.71 -8.69 17.27
C THR A 251 -7.19 -8.97 15.86
N PHE A 252 -6.79 -7.93 15.12
CA PHE A 252 -6.30 -8.08 13.75
C PHE A 252 -4.88 -8.59 13.66
N LEU A 253 -4.11 -8.51 14.75
CA LEU A 253 -2.76 -9.05 14.85
C LEU A 253 -2.78 -10.54 15.22
N ASN A 254 -3.86 -11.04 15.82
CA ASN A 254 -3.99 -12.44 16.22
C ASN A 254 -4.28 -13.35 15.01
N PRO A 255 -3.40 -14.31 14.66
CA PRO A 255 -3.62 -15.23 13.55
C PRO A 255 -4.76 -16.24 13.77
N GLN A 256 -5.21 -16.41 15.02
CA GLN A 256 -6.30 -17.33 15.38
C GLN A 256 -7.64 -16.59 15.60
N ALA A 257 -7.72 -15.30 15.30
CA ALA A 257 -8.96 -14.54 15.43
C ALA A 257 -10.06 -15.13 14.54
N LYS A 258 -11.24 -15.34 15.12
CA LYS A 258 -12.41 -15.81 14.39
C LYS A 258 -13.03 -14.68 13.58
N THR A 259 -13.77 -15.04 12.52
CA THR A 259 -14.42 -14.07 11.64
C THR A 259 -15.35 -13.14 12.41
N GLU A 260 -16.11 -13.65 13.38
CA GLU A 260 -17.03 -12.85 14.20
C GLU A 260 -16.26 -11.77 14.97
N GLN A 261 -15.16 -12.15 15.63
CA GLN A 261 -14.30 -11.23 16.39
C GLN A 261 -13.71 -10.13 15.50
N VAL A 262 -13.23 -10.51 14.30
CA VAL A 262 -12.69 -9.56 13.31
C VAL A 262 -13.77 -8.58 12.84
N THR A 263 -14.95 -9.09 12.50
CA THR A 263 -16.05 -8.27 12.00
C THR A 263 -16.60 -7.32 13.06
N GLU A 264 -16.72 -7.77 14.31
CA GLU A 264 -17.12 -6.95 15.46
C GLU A 264 -16.06 -5.87 15.73
N ALA A 265 -14.79 -6.26 15.85
CA ALA A 265 -13.71 -5.32 16.14
C ALA A 265 -13.57 -4.23 15.06
N GLY A 266 -13.61 -4.62 13.78
CA GLY A 266 -13.60 -3.69 12.66
C GLY A 266 -14.85 -2.80 12.62
N GLY A 267 -16.02 -3.37 12.87
CA GLY A 267 -17.29 -2.63 12.98
C GLY A 267 -17.24 -1.56 14.06
N ASN A 268 -16.77 -1.89 15.26
CA ASN A 268 -16.66 -0.97 16.39
C ASN A 268 -15.73 0.21 16.09
N VAL A 269 -14.57 -0.04 15.46
CA VAL A 269 -13.67 1.03 15.02
C VAL A 269 -14.36 1.96 14.02
N LEU A 270 -15.17 1.41 13.11
CA LEU A 270 -15.92 2.21 12.15
C LEU A 270 -17.09 2.97 12.78
N VAL A 271 -17.80 2.41 13.76
CA VAL A 271 -18.81 3.12 14.55
C VAL A 271 -18.20 4.36 15.20
N ALA A 272 -17.06 4.19 15.89
CA ALA A 272 -16.34 5.30 16.52
C ALA A 272 -15.83 6.32 15.49
N LEU A 273 -15.31 5.88 14.34
CA LEU A 273 -14.86 6.75 13.24
C LEU A 273 -15.98 7.65 12.70
N TYR A 274 -17.22 7.17 12.72
CA TYR A 274 -18.41 7.92 12.30
C TYR A 274 -19.10 8.66 13.47
N GLY A 275 -18.50 8.64 14.67
CA GLY A 275 -18.91 9.43 15.82
C GLY A 275 -20.01 8.80 16.67
N GLY A 276 -20.27 7.49 16.51
CA GLY A 276 -21.15 6.76 17.42
C GLY A 276 -20.38 6.06 18.54
N ASP A 277 -21.11 5.57 19.52
CA ASP A 277 -20.61 4.74 20.61
C ASP A 277 -20.66 3.24 20.24
N PRO A 278 -19.51 2.55 20.13
CA PRO A 278 -19.46 1.13 19.80
C PRO A 278 -20.13 0.20 20.81
N ALA A 279 -20.40 0.64 22.04
CA ALA A 279 -21.08 -0.17 23.04
C ALA A 279 -22.60 -0.20 22.85
N THR A 280 -23.17 0.84 22.22
CA THR A 280 -24.63 1.06 22.20
C THR A 280 -25.20 1.26 20.80
N GLN A 281 -24.36 1.52 19.79
CA GLN A 281 -24.81 1.86 18.44
C GLN A 281 -24.17 0.97 17.38
N ASN A 282 -24.88 0.80 16.26
CA ASN A 282 -24.35 0.14 15.06
C ASN A 282 -24.30 1.08 13.86
N LEU A 283 -23.64 0.63 12.79
CA LEU A 283 -23.43 1.42 11.59
C LEU A 283 -24.72 1.71 10.82
N ASP A 284 -25.70 0.80 10.84
CA ASP A 284 -26.95 0.98 10.10
C ASP A 284 -27.82 2.07 10.75
N GLU A 285 -27.87 2.12 12.09
CA GLU A 285 -28.51 3.21 12.85
C GLU A 285 -27.83 4.56 12.59
N LEU A 286 -26.49 4.60 12.68
CA LEU A 286 -25.73 5.82 12.38
C LEU A 286 -25.95 6.27 10.92
N ARG A 287 -26.03 5.32 10.00
CA ARG A 287 -26.29 5.57 8.58
C ARG A 287 -27.68 6.14 8.38
N TYR A 288 -28.71 5.58 9.01
CA TYR A 288 -30.08 6.08 8.98
C TYR A 288 -30.16 7.51 9.52
N HIS A 289 -29.63 7.77 10.71
CA HIS A 289 -29.61 9.12 11.30
C HIS A 289 -28.86 10.13 10.41
N SER A 290 -27.72 9.72 9.86
CA SER A 290 -26.95 10.55 8.93
C SER A 290 -27.71 10.83 7.64
N PHE A 291 -28.47 9.85 7.14
CA PHE A 291 -29.31 10.00 5.96
C PHE A 291 -30.45 10.98 6.21
N VAL A 292 -31.24 10.79 7.28
CA VAL A 292 -32.36 11.68 7.63
C VAL A 292 -31.87 13.13 7.75
N LYS A 293 -30.75 13.35 8.43
CA LYS A 293 -30.12 14.68 8.55
C LYS A 293 -29.61 15.24 7.22
N ALA A 294 -29.20 14.37 6.29
CA ALA A 294 -28.73 14.77 4.97
C ALA A 294 -29.89 15.09 4.02
N ALA A 295 -30.97 14.31 4.05
CA ALA A 295 -32.15 14.48 3.22
C ALA A 295 -32.87 15.81 3.49
N ALA A 296 -32.76 16.35 4.71
CA ALA A 296 -33.24 17.69 5.04
C ALA A 296 -32.45 18.84 4.38
N LYS A 297 -31.34 18.55 3.67
CA LYS A 297 -30.49 19.57 3.04
C LYS A 297 -30.71 19.63 1.53
N THR A 298 -30.62 20.84 0.97
CA THR A 298 -30.74 21.10 -0.48
C THR A 298 -29.60 20.48 -1.31
N LYS A 299 -28.44 20.25 -0.69
CA LYS A 299 -27.31 19.53 -1.29
C LYS A 299 -26.71 18.58 -0.26
N PHE A 300 -26.66 17.30 -0.61
CA PHE A 300 -25.98 16.28 0.19
C PHE A 300 -25.20 15.32 -0.70
N ASN A 301 -24.19 14.67 -0.12
CA ASN A 301 -23.38 13.67 -0.82
C ASN A 301 -23.50 12.34 -0.08
N LEU A 302 -24.20 11.38 -0.69
CA LEU A 302 -24.43 10.04 -0.15
C LEU A 302 -23.15 9.28 0.17
N ALA A 303 -22.03 9.58 -0.50
CA ALA A 303 -20.76 8.94 -0.21
C ALA A 303 -20.23 9.25 1.19
N ARG A 304 -20.71 10.32 1.86
CA ARG A 304 -20.31 10.67 3.24
C ARG A 304 -21.00 9.84 4.32
N LEU A 305 -22.03 9.08 3.96
CA LEU A 305 -22.73 8.23 4.92
C LEU A 305 -21.79 7.15 5.48
N PRO A 306 -21.99 6.70 6.72
CA PRO A 306 -21.41 5.45 7.22
C PRO A 306 -21.69 4.30 6.25
N PRO A 307 -20.77 3.34 6.06
CA PRO A 307 -21.07 2.11 5.33
C PRO A 307 -22.22 1.34 6.01
N THR A 308 -22.89 0.45 5.28
CA THR A 308 -23.77 -0.54 5.92
C THR A 308 -22.95 -1.49 6.79
N THR A 309 -23.58 -2.12 7.77
CA THR A 309 -22.91 -3.14 8.62
C THR A 309 -22.27 -4.22 7.76
N ASP A 310 -22.99 -4.77 6.78
CA ASP A 310 -22.48 -5.82 5.88
C ASP A 310 -21.23 -5.38 5.09
N ALA A 311 -21.26 -4.17 4.50
CA ALA A 311 -20.11 -3.63 3.79
C ALA A 311 -18.90 -3.39 4.71
N ALA A 312 -19.15 -2.97 5.95
CA ALA A 312 -18.12 -2.78 6.96
C ALA A 312 -17.50 -4.10 7.42
N GLN A 313 -18.30 -5.15 7.61
CA GLN A 313 -17.82 -6.50 7.94
C GLN A 313 -16.92 -7.05 6.83
N LEU A 314 -17.33 -6.96 5.57
CA LEU A 314 -16.51 -7.36 4.42
C LEU A 314 -15.21 -6.55 4.31
N HIS A 315 -15.26 -5.26 4.65
CA HIS A 315 -14.07 -4.41 4.69
C HIS A 315 -13.11 -4.83 5.81
N ALA A 316 -13.62 -5.09 7.01
CA ALA A 316 -12.84 -5.62 8.13
C ALA A 316 -12.19 -6.97 7.79
N MET A 317 -12.94 -7.90 7.19
CA MET A 317 -12.40 -9.20 6.77
C MET A 317 -11.21 -9.07 5.81
N ARG A 318 -11.30 -8.17 4.81
CA ARG A 318 -10.19 -7.92 3.88
C ARG A 318 -9.01 -7.22 4.55
N SER A 319 -9.27 -6.29 5.47
CA SER A 319 -8.21 -5.66 6.26
C SER A 319 -7.48 -6.68 7.14
N TYR A 320 -8.20 -7.64 7.73
CA TYR A 320 -7.59 -8.74 8.47
C TYR A 320 -6.73 -9.63 7.58
N HIS A 321 -7.26 -10.07 6.44
CA HIS A 321 -6.51 -10.84 5.45
C HIS A 321 -5.19 -10.15 5.07
N GLN A 322 -5.24 -8.84 4.83
CA GLN A 322 -4.04 -8.07 4.49
C GLN A 322 -3.03 -8.00 5.63
N VAL A 323 -3.50 -7.71 6.85
CA VAL A 323 -2.62 -7.66 8.04
C VAL A 323 -1.94 -9.00 8.27
N GLN A 324 -2.70 -10.10 8.17
CA GLN A 324 -2.16 -11.45 8.33
C GLN A 324 -1.15 -11.81 7.24
N THR A 325 -1.39 -11.38 5.99
CA THR A 325 -0.43 -11.53 4.90
C THR A 325 0.90 -10.83 5.21
N TRP A 326 0.87 -9.59 5.73
CA TRP A 326 2.09 -8.87 6.14
C TRP A 326 2.80 -9.53 7.32
N LEU A 327 2.06 -10.17 8.22
CA LEU A 327 2.61 -10.93 9.35
C LEU A 327 3.10 -12.34 8.94
N GLY A 328 3.03 -12.71 7.66
CA GLY A 328 3.48 -14.01 7.15
C GLY A 328 2.49 -15.16 7.37
N ASN A 329 1.25 -14.87 7.76
CA ASN A 329 0.20 -15.87 7.96
C ASN A 329 -0.63 -16.03 6.69
N GLU A 330 -0.47 -17.16 6.00
CA GLU A 330 -1.29 -17.46 4.82
C GLU A 330 -2.76 -17.68 5.19
N LYS A 331 -3.64 -16.95 4.51
CA LYS A 331 -5.09 -17.04 4.67
C LYS A 331 -5.76 -17.11 3.30
N ASP A 332 -6.70 -18.04 3.14
CA ASP A 332 -7.51 -18.16 1.94
C ASP A 332 -8.37 -16.90 1.74
N PRO A 333 -8.14 -16.07 0.71
CA PRO A 333 -8.85 -14.82 0.54
C PRO A 333 -10.36 -15.01 0.35
N LEU A 334 -10.83 -16.16 -0.17
CA LEU A 334 -12.25 -16.42 -0.37
C LEU A 334 -13.04 -16.49 0.95
N LYS A 335 -12.36 -16.84 2.05
CA LYS A 335 -12.93 -16.81 3.40
C LYS A 335 -12.91 -15.43 4.04
N TRP A 336 -12.25 -14.46 3.41
CA TRP A 336 -11.98 -13.13 3.99
C TRP A 336 -12.43 -11.97 3.09
N GLY A 337 -13.62 -12.09 2.50
CA GLY A 337 -14.28 -10.98 1.82
C GLY A 337 -13.86 -10.77 0.37
N TRP A 338 -13.29 -11.81 -0.26
CA TRP A 338 -13.00 -11.89 -1.70
C TRP A 338 -13.87 -12.95 -2.38
N MET A 339 -14.01 -12.84 -3.70
CA MET A 339 -14.74 -13.80 -4.53
C MET A 339 -14.04 -13.98 -5.88
N HIS A 340 -14.16 -15.18 -6.46
CA HIS A 340 -13.71 -15.43 -7.82
C HIS A 340 -14.69 -14.85 -8.84
N THR A 341 -14.13 -14.30 -9.91
CA THR A 341 -14.83 -13.86 -11.12
C THR A 341 -14.07 -14.38 -12.34
N PRO A 342 -14.67 -14.36 -13.55
CA PRO A 342 -13.94 -14.68 -14.78
C PRO A 342 -12.68 -13.82 -15.00
N SER A 343 -12.67 -12.59 -14.47
CA SER A 343 -11.56 -11.64 -14.55
C SER A 343 -10.59 -11.74 -13.35
N GLY A 344 -10.69 -12.79 -12.53
CA GLY A 344 -9.84 -13.03 -11.36
C GLY A 344 -10.52 -12.73 -10.03
N LEU A 345 -9.72 -12.50 -8.99
CA LEU A 345 -10.19 -12.28 -7.63
C LEU A 345 -10.66 -10.82 -7.40
N PHE A 346 -11.88 -10.63 -6.89
CA PHE A 346 -12.46 -9.33 -6.61
C PHE A 346 -13.02 -9.23 -5.19
N PRO A 347 -13.09 -8.02 -4.60
CA PRO A 347 -13.76 -7.82 -3.32
C PRO A 347 -15.23 -8.23 -3.41
N LYS A 348 -15.66 -9.10 -2.49
CA LYS A 348 -17.08 -9.41 -2.33
C LYS A 348 -17.84 -8.12 -2.00
N LYS A 349 -18.98 -7.92 -2.68
CA LYS A 349 -19.87 -6.77 -2.47
C LYS A 349 -20.95 -7.13 -1.44
N SER A 350 -21.49 -6.10 -0.79
CA SER A 350 -22.66 -6.23 0.07
C SER A 350 -23.83 -6.81 -0.73
N GLU A 351 -24.48 -7.82 -0.18
CA GLU A 351 -25.68 -8.45 -0.78
C GLU A 351 -26.97 -7.78 -0.28
N LYS A 352 -26.87 -6.99 0.81
CA LYS A 352 -27.99 -6.23 1.37
C LYS A 352 -28.24 -4.91 0.62
N ASP A 353 -29.49 -4.47 0.64
CA ASP A 353 -29.90 -3.19 0.06
C ASP A 353 -29.14 -2.01 0.66
N LEU A 354 -28.78 -1.05 -0.20
CA LEU A 354 -27.97 0.12 0.18
C LEU A 354 -28.73 1.11 1.09
N ALA A 355 -30.06 1.04 1.07
CA ALA A 355 -30.98 1.81 1.90
C ALA A 355 -32.35 1.08 1.95
N PRO A 356 -33.13 1.25 3.03
CA PRO A 356 -34.54 0.83 3.07
C PRO A 356 -35.34 1.41 1.90
N GLU A 357 -36.29 0.64 1.37
CA GLU A 357 -37.10 1.03 0.22
C GLU A 357 -37.87 2.34 0.44
N SER A 358 -38.37 2.56 1.66
CA SER A 358 -39.04 3.80 2.06
C SER A 358 -38.14 5.04 1.93
N LEU A 359 -36.82 4.90 2.09
CA LEU A 359 -35.87 5.99 1.92
C LEU A 359 -35.51 6.22 0.45
N LEU A 360 -35.50 5.18 -0.38
CA LEU A 360 -35.28 5.31 -1.82
C LEU A 360 -36.41 6.09 -2.49
N GLN A 361 -37.64 5.94 -2.01
CA GLN A 361 -38.81 6.70 -2.48
C GLN A 361 -38.70 8.21 -2.19
N CYS A 362 -37.89 8.62 -1.22
CA CYS A 362 -37.63 10.03 -0.91
C CYS A 362 -36.49 10.65 -1.74
N ILE A 363 -35.79 9.86 -2.57
CA ILE A 363 -34.68 10.32 -3.40
C ILE A 363 -35.17 10.46 -4.83
N SER A 364 -35.42 11.68 -5.28
CA SER A 364 -35.57 11.97 -6.71
C SER A 364 -34.19 12.28 -7.29
N CYS A 365 -33.77 11.52 -8.32
CA CYS A 365 -32.60 11.89 -9.12
C CYS A 365 -33.04 12.78 -10.28
N THR A 366 -32.27 13.83 -10.58
CA THR A 366 -32.45 14.70 -11.75
C THR A 366 -31.79 14.14 -13.01
N CYS A 367 -31.51 12.84 -13.03
CA CYS A 367 -30.90 12.19 -14.19
C CYS A 367 -31.94 12.16 -15.31
N LYS A 368 -31.65 12.88 -16.40
CA LYS A 368 -32.39 12.78 -17.66
C LYS A 368 -32.11 11.47 -18.36
#